data_AF-A0A6B1HAR2-F1
#
_entry.id   AF-A0A6B1HAR2-F1
#
_cell.length_a   1.000
_cell.length_b   1.000
_cell.length_c   1.000
_cell.angle_alpha   90.00
_cell.angle_beta   90.00
_cell.angle_gamma   90.00
#
_symmetry.space_group_name_H-M   'P 1'
#
loop_
_entity.id
_entity.type
_entity.pdbx_description
1 polymer ?
#
loop_
_entity_poly.entity_id
_entity_poly.type
_entity_poly.pdbx_seq_one_letter_code
_entity_poly.pdbx_strand_id
1 'polypeptide(L)'
;MRNENGNRRWRKWARRSVVLVPIALATAAWTFRTDLAGAFGVAVEPHYYLWAWRREEDLSFIDPARVRVAAWTATIFLADGDFVVEHRANKITYPSDAQIVAVVRLEASGVAGDDTLSRLADAIIAANRPFRPVEHQVDFDARVSQRAFYRRLLEELRGRIGDSALSITALASWCFHDDWVETLPVDAVVPML
;
A
#
# COMPACT_ATOMS: atom_id res chain seq x y z
N MET A 1 -6.34 75.26 62.13
CA MET A 1 -4.89 75.31 62.45
C MET A 1 -4.15 74.94 61.16
N ARG A 2 -3.38 75.81 60.49
CA ARG A 2 -2.56 76.88 61.10
C ARG A 2 -1.07 76.86 60.81
N ASN A 3 -0.51 76.10 59.86
CA ASN A 3 0.96 75.99 59.80
C ASN A 3 1.50 75.95 58.36
N GLU A 4 1.89 77.13 57.90
CA GLU A 4 2.73 77.39 56.73
C GLU A 4 4.22 77.16 57.07
N ASN A 5 5.07 77.30 56.03
CA ASN A 5 6.54 77.40 56.00
C ASN A 5 7.29 76.08 55.71
N GLY A 6 8.23 76.01 54.77
CA GLY A 6 8.82 77.06 53.94
C GLY A 6 10.14 76.56 53.35
N ASN A 7 10.22 76.58 52.02
CA ASN A 7 11.40 76.79 51.14
C ASN A 7 12.83 76.72 51.72
N ARG A 8 13.71 75.94 51.05
CA ARG A 8 14.97 76.40 50.39
C ARG A 8 15.70 75.20 49.71
N ARG A 9 15.83 75.16 48.36
CA ARG A 9 16.88 75.79 47.48
C ARG A 9 18.18 74.95 47.46
N TRP A 10 18.84 74.48 46.38
CA TRP A 10 18.85 74.71 44.92
C TRP A 10 19.73 73.68 44.14
N ARG A 11 19.42 73.50 42.84
CA ARG A 11 20.30 73.29 41.64
C ARG A 11 21.09 71.96 41.55
N LYS A 12 21.02 71.23 40.42
CA LYS A 12 21.45 71.65 39.06
C LYS A 12 20.54 71.12 37.94
N TRP A 13 20.49 71.88 36.86
CA TRP A 13 19.74 71.63 35.63
C TRP A 13 20.57 70.85 34.58
N ALA A 14 19.83 70.08 33.77
CA ALA A 14 20.01 69.75 32.35
C ALA A 14 21.19 68.86 31.92
N ARG A 15 20.89 67.72 31.26
CA ARG A 15 20.76 67.64 29.79
C ARG A 15 20.35 66.22 29.35
N ARG A 16 19.67 66.20 28.20
CA ARG A 16 19.03 65.09 27.49
C ARG A 16 20.02 64.01 27.03
N SER A 17 19.58 62.75 26.97
CA SER A 17 19.78 61.86 25.82
C SER A 17 18.76 60.71 25.85
N VAL A 18 18.09 60.55 24.71
CA VAL A 18 17.09 59.54 24.35
C VAL A 18 17.80 58.26 23.94
N VAL A 19 17.32 57.10 24.39
CA VAL A 19 17.25 55.88 23.54
C VAL A 19 15.94 55.17 23.86
N LEU A 20 14.99 55.29 22.93
CA LEU A 20 13.80 54.45 22.83
C LEU A 20 14.19 53.22 21.99
N VAL A 21 14.04 52.02 22.53
CA VAL A 21 14.00 50.78 21.73
C VAL A 21 12.53 50.36 21.67
N PRO A 22 11.86 50.39 20.51
CA PRO A 22 10.52 49.83 20.38
C PRO A 22 10.64 48.32 20.17
N ILE A 23 10.18 47.53 21.14
CA ILE A 23 9.86 46.12 20.89
C ILE A 23 8.51 46.13 20.16
N ALA A 24 8.58 46.04 18.84
CA ALA A 24 7.42 45.76 18.01
C ALA A 24 6.98 44.31 18.29
N LEU A 25 5.91 44.14 19.06
CA LEU A 25 5.14 42.90 19.11
C LEU A 25 4.34 42.82 17.80
N ALA A 26 5.00 42.36 16.74
CA ALA A 26 4.34 41.95 15.52
C ALA A 26 3.54 40.66 15.80
N THR A 27 2.27 40.73 15.47
CA THR A 27 1.26 39.67 15.39
C THR A 27 1.81 38.37 14.79
N ALA A 28 2.20 37.42 15.64
CA ALA A 28 2.38 36.01 15.27
C ALA A 28 1.07 35.26 15.52
N ALA A 29 0.04 35.61 14.76
CA ALA A 29 -1.22 34.90 14.74
C ALA A 29 -1.56 34.58 13.28
N TRP A 30 -0.71 33.77 12.62
CA TRP A 30 -1.04 33.02 11.39
C TRP A 30 0.13 32.13 10.91
N THR A 31 0.74 31.32 11.77
CA THR A 31 1.68 30.25 11.36
C THR A 31 1.78 29.15 12.42
N PHE A 32 0.63 28.63 12.86
CA PHE A 32 0.58 27.29 13.45
C PHE A 32 -0.12 26.36 12.46
N ARG A 33 0.58 26.10 11.37
CA ARG A 33 0.39 24.91 10.54
C ARG A 33 1.69 24.13 10.64
N THR A 34 1.88 23.50 11.79
CA THR A 34 2.96 22.54 12.01
C THR A 34 2.30 21.22 12.35
N ASP A 35 2.11 20.44 11.29
CA ASP A 35 1.75 19.03 11.33
C ASP A 35 2.66 18.28 12.30
N LEU A 36 2.12 17.91 13.45
CA LEU A 36 2.70 16.91 14.35
C LEU A 36 2.42 15.47 13.86
N ALA A 37 1.97 15.29 12.61
CA ALA A 37 1.78 13.99 11.98
C ALA A 37 3.11 13.26 11.66
N GLY A 38 4.26 13.95 11.78
CA GLY A 38 5.57 13.43 11.41
C GLY A 38 6.33 12.62 12.46
N ALA A 39 5.75 12.37 13.65
CA ALA A 39 6.44 11.61 14.70
C ALA A 39 5.75 10.25 14.90
N PHE A 40 6.22 9.24 14.16
CA PHE A 40 5.82 7.83 14.24
C PHE A 40 4.48 7.42 13.63
N GLY A 41 4.12 8.01 12.50
CA GLY A 41 3.15 7.41 11.58
C GLY A 41 3.66 7.60 10.17
N VAL A 42 4.08 6.53 9.49
CA VAL A 42 4.05 6.55 8.03
C VAL A 42 2.58 6.74 7.70
N ALA A 43 2.20 7.95 7.30
CA ALA A 43 0.91 8.16 6.67
C ALA A 43 0.95 7.32 5.39
N VAL A 44 0.42 6.10 5.46
CA VAL A 44 0.16 5.29 4.28
C VAL A 44 -0.98 6.02 3.58
N GLU A 45 -0.64 6.86 2.59
CA GLU A 45 -1.64 7.34 1.64
C GLU A 45 -2.37 6.08 1.13
N PRO A 46 -3.70 6.01 1.27
CA PRO A 46 -4.43 4.83 0.82
C PRO A 46 -4.24 4.73 -0.68
N HIS A 47 -3.46 3.74 -1.10
CA HIS A 47 -3.34 3.42 -2.50
C HIS A 47 -4.67 2.84 -2.98
N TYR A 48 -5.25 3.43 -4.01
CA TYR A 48 -6.37 2.82 -4.71
C TYR A 48 -5.85 1.72 -5.62
N TYR A 49 -6.54 0.59 -5.70
CA TYR A 49 -6.21 -0.50 -6.60
C TYR A 49 -7.24 -0.53 -7.72
N LEU A 50 -6.83 -0.21 -8.95
CA LEU A 50 -7.69 -0.38 -10.12
C LEU A 50 -7.46 -1.77 -10.71
N TRP A 51 -8.55 -2.53 -10.80
CA TRP A 51 -8.55 -3.88 -11.35
C TRP A 51 -8.66 -3.86 -12.87
N ALA A 52 -7.63 -4.33 -13.54
CA ALA A 52 -7.60 -4.55 -14.99
C ALA A 52 -7.82 -6.04 -15.29
N TRP A 53 -9.09 -6.43 -15.36
CA TRP A 53 -9.49 -7.79 -15.71
C TRP A 53 -9.28 -8.08 -17.20
N ARG A 54 -9.91 -9.12 -17.76
CA ARG A 54 -9.60 -9.61 -19.12
C ARG A 54 -9.85 -8.62 -20.28
N ARG A 55 -10.44 -7.44 -20.09
CA ARG A 55 -10.76 -6.49 -21.18
C ARG A 55 -9.56 -5.63 -21.56
N GLU A 56 -9.57 -5.01 -22.75
CA GLU A 56 -8.62 -3.94 -23.01
C GLU A 56 -8.89 -2.75 -22.09
N GLU A 57 -7.86 -2.23 -21.44
CA GLU A 57 -7.96 -1.13 -20.49
C GLU A 57 -6.90 -0.07 -20.80
N ASP A 58 -7.31 1.20 -20.82
CA ASP A 58 -6.40 2.34 -20.87
C ASP A 58 -6.44 3.07 -19.53
N LEU A 59 -5.42 2.79 -18.72
CA LEU A 59 -5.20 3.38 -17.40
C LEU A 59 -4.11 4.46 -17.45
N SER A 60 -3.80 5.03 -18.61
CA SER A 60 -2.81 6.12 -18.73
C SER A 60 -3.17 7.38 -17.93
N PHE A 61 -4.42 7.52 -17.52
CA PHE A 61 -4.94 8.65 -16.75
C PHE A 61 -4.62 8.59 -15.24
N ILE A 62 -4.11 7.47 -14.72
CA ILE A 62 -3.91 7.29 -13.27
C ILE A 62 -2.71 8.09 -12.77
N ASP A 63 -2.76 8.49 -11.49
CA ASP A 63 -1.60 9.00 -10.76
C ASP A 63 -0.86 7.81 -10.12
N PRO A 64 0.35 7.43 -10.61
CA PRO A 64 1.08 6.26 -10.13
C PRO A 64 1.58 6.39 -8.68
N ALA A 65 1.58 7.60 -8.10
CA ALA A 65 1.90 7.79 -6.68
C ALA A 65 0.73 7.38 -5.76
N ARG A 66 -0.49 7.35 -6.30
CA ARG A 66 -1.74 7.16 -5.53
C ARG A 66 -2.52 5.92 -5.94
N VAL A 67 -2.26 5.39 -7.13
CA VAL A 67 -3.01 4.27 -7.71
C VAL A 67 -2.08 3.13 -8.11
N ARG A 68 -2.38 1.94 -7.63
CA ARG A 68 -1.81 0.67 -8.08
C ARG A 68 -2.73 0.00 -9.09
N VAL A 69 -2.16 -0.76 -10.01
CA VAL A 69 -2.93 -1.54 -11.00
C VAL A 69 -2.86 -3.01 -10.63
N ALA A 70 -4.01 -3.62 -10.33
CA ALA A 70 -4.14 -5.06 -10.19
C ALA A 70 -4.44 -5.66 -11.57
N ALA A 71 -3.41 -6.17 -12.24
CA ALA A 71 -3.49 -6.64 -13.61
C ALA A 71 -3.65 -8.16 -13.64
N TRP A 72 -4.76 -8.66 -14.20
CA TRP A 72 -4.90 -10.09 -14.50
C TRP A 72 -3.92 -10.49 -15.60
N THR A 73 -2.99 -11.39 -15.29
CA THR A 73 -1.88 -11.80 -16.17
C THR A 73 -2.13 -13.13 -16.86
N ALA A 74 -2.77 -14.08 -16.18
CA ALA A 74 -3.14 -15.39 -16.72
C ALA A 74 -4.22 -16.07 -15.87
N THR A 75 -4.92 -17.03 -16.49
CA THR A 75 -5.63 -18.09 -15.78
C THR A 75 -4.86 -19.39 -15.95
N ILE A 76 -4.64 -20.12 -14.87
CA ILE A 76 -4.07 -21.46 -14.89
C ILE A 76 -5.17 -22.46 -14.49
N PHE A 77 -5.47 -23.38 -15.40
CA PHE A 77 -6.46 -24.43 -15.20
C PHE A 77 -5.75 -25.71 -14.74
N LEU A 78 -6.10 -26.21 -13.56
CA LEU A 78 -5.56 -27.44 -12.99
C LEU A 78 -6.56 -28.59 -13.17
N ALA A 79 -6.13 -29.63 -13.89
CA ALA A 79 -6.92 -30.84 -14.14
C ALA A 79 -5.99 -32.05 -14.31
N ASP A 80 -6.45 -33.23 -13.86
CA ASP A 80 -5.78 -34.51 -14.09
C ASP A 80 -4.30 -34.55 -13.66
N GLY A 81 -3.95 -33.80 -12.60
CA GLY A 81 -2.59 -33.74 -12.07
C GLY A 81 -1.63 -32.83 -12.85
N ASP A 82 -2.10 -32.14 -13.89
CA ASP A 82 -1.33 -31.18 -14.68
C ASP A 82 -2.05 -29.82 -14.79
N PHE A 83 -1.52 -28.90 -15.60
CA PHE A 83 -2.16 -27.61 -15.83
C PHE A 83 -1.98 -27.05 -17.24
N VAL A 84 -2.89 -26.15 -17.62
CA VAL A 84 -2.81 -25.33 -18.83
C VAL A 84 -2.82 -23.85 -18.45
N VAL A 85 -1.96 -23.07 -19.08
CA VAL A 85 -1.84 -21.61 -18.86
C VAL A 85 -2.51 -20.87 -20.00
N GLU A 86 -3.54 -20.09 -19.68
CA GLU A 86 -4.15 -19.12 -20.59
C GLU A 86 -3.64 -17.72 -20.22
N HIS A 87 -2.68 -17.22 -21.00
CA HIS A 87 -2.16 -15.88 -20.82
C HIS A 87 -3.17 -14.81 -21.22
N ARG A 88 -3.08 -13.65 -20.58
CA ARG A 88 -3.79 -12.46 -21.00
C ARG A 88 -3.47 -12.11 -22.46
N ALA A 89 -4.51 -12.05 -23.30
CA ALA A 89 -4.40 -11.63 -24.70
C ALA A 89 -4.63 -10.13 -24.92
N ASN A 90 -5.46 -9.49 -24.11
CA ASN A 90 -5.88 -8.10 -24.30
C ASN A 90 -4.88 -7.10 -23.70
N LYS A 91 -4.70 -5.95 -24.36
CA LYS A 91 -3.72 -4.94 -23.91
C LYS A 91 -4.18 -4.22 -22.63
N ILE A 92 -3.24 -3.84 -21.76
CA ILE A 92 -3.44 -2.81 -20.74
C ILE A 92 -2.41 -1.73 -21.02
N THR A 93 -2.83 -0.46 -20.99
CA THR A 93 -1.93 0.70 -21.04
C THR A 93 -1.92 1.36 -19.67
N TYR A 94 -0.74 1.66 -19.14
CA TYR A 94 -0.55 2.33 -17.85
C TYR A 94 0.76 3.14 -17.86
N PRO A 95 0.93 4.14 -16.96
CA PRO A 95 2.18 4.87 -16.81
C PRO A 95 3.37 3.92 -16.55
N SER A 96 4.54 4.22 -17.11
CA SER A 96 5.71 3.33 -17.02
C SER A 96 6.24 3.14 -15.59
N ASP A 97 5.91 4.05 -14.69
CA ASP A 97 6.25 4.06 -13.27
C ASP A 97 5.09 3.55 -12.38
N ALA A 98 3.99 3.08 -12.97
CA ALA A 98 2.89 2.49 -12.24
C ALA A 98 3.34 1.23 -11.48
N GLN A 99 2.93 1.14 -10.22
CA GLN A 99 3.13 -0.06 -9.41
C GLN A 99 2.09 -1.12 -9.78
N ILE A 100 2.56 -2.27 -10.27
CA ILE A 100 1.71 -3.37 -10.74
C ILE A 100 1.62 -4.48 -9.70
N VAL A 101 0.40 -4.88 -9.38
CA VAL A 101 0.07 -6.16 -8.74
C VAL A 101 -0.30 -7.14 -9.84
N ALA A 102 0.52 -8.17 -10.04
CA ALA A 102 0.27 -9.17 -11.06
C ALA A 102 -0.62 -10.29 -10.49
N VAL A 103 -1.83 -10.41 -11.02
CA VAL A 103 -2.86 -11.34 -10.54
C VAL A 103 -2.92 -12.56 -11.46
N VAL A 104 -2.64 -13.74 -10.93
CA VAL A 104 -2.91 -15.02 -11.62
C VAL A 104 -4.14 -15.66 -11.01
N ARG A 105 -5.10 -16.02 -11.86
CA ARG A 105 -6.26 -16.81 -11.45
C ARG A 105 -5.95 -18.30 -11.54
N LEU A 106 -6.29 -19.06 -10.50
CA LEU A 106 -6.26 -20.51 -10.53
C LEU A 106 -7.69 -21.04 -10.60
N GLU A 107 -7.92 -21.99 -11.50
CA GLU A 107 -9.16 -22.76 -11.56
C GLU A 107 -8.83 -24.23 -11.47
N ALA A 108 -9.41 -24.95 -10.51
CA ALA A 108 -8.99 -26.31 -10.20
C ALA A 108 -10.19 -27.24 -10.02
N SER A 109 -10.27 -28.28 -10.86
CA SER A 109 -11.22 -29.39 -10.68
C SER A 109 -10.70 -30.44 -9.67
N GLY A 110 -9.39 -30.44 -9.40
CA GLY A 110 -8.70 -31.30 -8.44
C GLY A 110 -7.55 -30.58 -7.73
N VAL A 111 -6.56 -31.33 -7.25
CA VAL A 111 -5.26 -30.80 -6.80
C VAL A 111 -4.17 -31.28 -7.75
N ALA A 112 -3.17 -30.44 -8.00
CA ALA A 112 -1.99 -30.89 -8.74
C ALA A 112 -1.20 -31.91 -7.90
N GLY A 113 -0.61 -32.90 -8.57
CA GLY A 113 0.33 -33.82 -7.93
C GLY A 113 1.57 -33.08 -7.42
N ASP A 114 2.31 -33.70 -6.50
CA ASP A 114 3.49 -33.08 -5.88
C ASP A 114 4.55 -32.68 -6.93
N ASP A 115 4.75 -33.52 -7.95
CA ASP A 115 5.67 -33.26 -9.08
C ASP A 115 5.25 -32.05 -9.95
N THR A 116 3.99 -31.61 -9.83
CA THR A 116 3.41 -30.50 -10.59
C THR A 116 3.49 -29.18 -9.83
N LEU A 117 3.65 -29.21 -8.50
CA LEU A 117 3.65 -28.01 -7.66
C LEU A 117 4.76 -27.03 -8.05
N SER A 118 5.99 -27.54 -8.21
CA SER A 118 7.14 -26.71 -8.58
C SER A 118 6.98 -26.11 -9.98
N ARG A 119 6.46 -26.89 -10.95
CA ARG A 119 6.19 -26.40 -12.31
C ARG A 119 5.09 -25.34 -12.33
N LEU A 120 4.07 -25.50 -11.48
CA LEU A 120 2.98 -24.53 -11.35
C LEU A 120 3.49 -23.21 -10.79
N ALA A 121 4.32 -23.24 -9.74
CA ALA A 121 4.94 -22.03 -9.20
C ALA A 121 5.79 -21.32 -10.28
N ASP A 122 6.60 -22.05 -11.05
CA ASP A 122 7.35 -21.46 -12.19
C ASP A 122 6.43 -20.84 -13.24
N ALA A 123 5.31 -21.49 -13.56
CA ALA A 123 4.34 -20.98 -14.53
C ALA A 123 3.71 -19.66 -14.05
N ILE A 124 3.37 -19.54 -12.77
CA ILE A 124 2.85 -18.30 -12.17
C ILE A 124 3.89 -17.17 -12.29
N ILE A 125 5.15 -17.43 -11.92
CA ILE A 125 6.22 -16.42 -12.04
C ILE A 125 6.46 -16.04 -13.50
N ALA A 126 6.46 -17.03 -14.40
CA ALA A 126 6.65 -16.80 -15.82
C ALA A 126 5.53 -15.94 -16.43
N ALA A 127 4.27 -16.16 -16.05
CA ALA A 127 3.12 -15.37 -16.47
C ALA A 127 3.17 -13.93 -15.96
N ASN A 128 3.72 -13.72 -14.76
CA ASN A 128 3.80 -12.40 -14.12
C ASN A 128 5.00 -11.56 -14.59
N ARG A 129 6.10 -12.19 -15.02
CA ARG A 129 7.36 -11.55 -15.40
C ARG A 129 7.24 -10.37 -16.40
N PRO A 130 6.39 -10.41 -17.44
CA PRO A 130 6.25 -9.28 -18.38
C PRO A 130 5.81 -7.97 -17.71
N PHE A 131 5.11 -8.06 -16.57
CA PHE A 131 4.56 -6.92 -15.84
C PHE A 131 5.55 -6.30 -14.84
N ARG A 132 6.68 -6.97 -14.54
CA ARG A 132 7.65 -6.56 -13.50
C ARG A 132 6.96 -6.11 -12.21
N PRO A 133 6.11 -6.97 -11.61
CA PRO A 133 5.25 -6.56 -10.52
C PRO A 133 6.03 -6.23 -9.24
N VAL A 134 5.44 -5.36 -8.41
CA VAL A 134 5.87 -5.16 -7.02
C VAL A 134 5.22 -6.19 -6.07
N GLU A 135 4.15 -6.84 -6.54
CA GLU A 135 3.35 -7.79 -5.78
C GLU A 135 2.79 -8.88 -6.70
N HIS A 136 2.88 -10.12 -6.25
CA HIS A 136 2.26 -11.28 -6.88
C HIS A 136 0.99 -11.64 -6.12
N GLN A 137 -0.15 -11.62 -6.80
CA GLN A 137 -1.42 -12.02 -6.21
C GLN A 137 -1.93 -13.31 -6.84
N VAL A 138 -2.34 -14.26 -6.01
CA VAL A 138 -3.02 -15.49 -6.45
C VAL A 138 -4.51 -15.35 -6.18
N ASP A 139 -5.31 -15.38 -7.24
CA ASP A 139 -6.77 -15.45 -7.17
C ASP A 139 -7.22 -16.91 -7.25
N PHE A 140 -7.64 -17.49 -6.12
CA PHE A 140 -8.07 -18.90 -6.09
C PHE A 140 -9.15 -19.16 -5.04
N ASP A 141 -10.33 -19.57 -5.50
CA ASP A 141 -11.46 -19.99 -4.66
C ASP A 141 -11.28 -21.44 -4.12
N ALA A 142 -10.22 -21.65 -3.33
CA ALA A 142 -9.84 -22.97 -2.82
C ALA A 142 -10.93 -23.63 -1.96
N ARG A 143 -11.35 -24.83 -2.35
CA ARG A 143 -12.19 -25.69 -1.49
C ARG A 143 -11.39 -26.13 -0.26
N VAL A 144 -12.08 -26.57 0.79
CA VAL A 144 -11.43 -27.11 2.01
C VAL A 144 -10.41 -28.20 1.67
N SER A 145 -10.75 -29.12 0.76
CA SER A 145 -9.85 -30.19 0.29
C SER A 145 -8.61 -29.69 -0.49
N GLN A 146 -8.61 -28.45 -0.96
CA GLN A 146 -7.52 -27.85 -1.75
C GLN A 146 -6.62 -26.95 -0.91
N ARG A 147 -6.96 -26.64 0.35
CA ARG A 147 -6.19 -25.70 1.19
C ARG A 147 -4.77 -26.16 1.50
N ALA A 148 -4.58 -27.46 1.76
CA ALA A 148 -3.24 -28.02 1.99
C ALA A 148 -2.35 -27.87 0.75
N PHE A 149 -2.89 -28.15 -0.43
CA PHE A 149 -2.22 -27.90 -1.71
C PHE A 149 -1.90 -26.42 -1.89
N TYR A 150 -2.88 -25.55 -1.65
CA TYR A 150 -2.71 -24.11 -1.84
C TYR A 150 -1.66 -23.52 -0.90
N ARG A 151 -1.60 -23.95 0.36
CA ARG A 151 -0.55 -23.56 1.30
C ARG A 151 0.84 -23.89 0.77
N ARG A 152 1.06 -25.13 0.33
CA ARG A 152 2.35 -25.54 -0.25
C ARG A 152 2.71 -24.74 -1.51
N LEU A 153 1.73 -24.41 -2.34
CA LEU A 153 1.95 -23.55 -3.51
C LEU A 153 2.41 -22.15 -3.10
N LEU A 154 1.79 -21.56 -2.07
CA LEU A 154 2.16 -20.24 -1.56
C LEU A 154 3.56 -20.26 -0.92
N GLU A 155 3.94 -21.36 -0.25
CA GLU A 155 5.30 -21.57 0.28
C GLU A 155 6.34 -21.62 -0.85
N GLU A 156 6.06 -22.39 -1.92
CA GLU A 156 6.91 -22.45 -3.13
C GLU A 156 7.04 -21.09 -3.81
N LEU A 157 5.94 -20.33 -3.93
CA LEU A 157 5.96 -18.99 -4.50
C LEU A 157 6.79 -18.03 -3.65
N ARG A 158 6.62 -18.05 -2.33
CA ARG A 158 7.40 -17.21 -1.42
C ARG A 158 8.90 -17.43 -1.58
N GLY A 159 9.33 -18.67 -1.81
CA GLY A 159 10.73 -19.01 -2.07
C GLY A 159 11.30 -18.46 -3.40
N ARG A 160 10.45 -18.00 -4.34
CA ARG A 160 10.85 -17.63 -5.71
C ARG A 160 10.73 -16.14 -6.01
N ILE A 161 9.90 -15.40 -5.29
CA ILE A 161 9.55 -14.00 -5.61
C ILE A 161 10.52 -12.95 -5.03
N GLY A 162 11.53 -13.38 -4.26
CA GLY A 162 12.47 -12.48 -3.58
C GLY A 162 11.75 -11.55 -2.60
N ASP A 163 12.04 -10.25 -2.68
CA ASP A 163 11.46 -9.23 -1.82
C ASP A 163 10.07 -8.72 -2.29
N SER A 164 9.55 -9.26 -3.40
CA SER A 164 8.21 -8.88 -3.88
C SER A 164 7.14 -9.37 -2.91
N ALA A 165 6.07 -8.59 -2.76
CA ALA A 165 4.95 -9.00 -1.91
C ALA A 165 4.18 -10.18 -2.52
N LEU A 166 3.60 -11.04 -1.67
CA LEU A 166 2.68 -12.10 -2.05
C LEU A 166 1.33 -11.84 -1.39
N SER A 167 0.26 -11.82 -2.17
CA SER A 167 -1.09 -11.69 -1.64
C SER A 167 -2.03 -12.72 -2.27
N ILE A 168 -3.22 -12.85 -1.67
CA ILE A 168 -4.28 -13.71 -2.19
C ILE A 168 -5.60 -12.97 -2.21
N THR A 169 -6.50 -13.35 -3.11
CA THR A 169 -7.93 -13.06 -2.91
C THR A 169 -8.50 -14.07 -1.92
N ALA A 170 -9.52 -13.67 -1.18
CA ALA A 170 -10.21 -14.55 -0.24
C ALA A 170 -11.71 -14.35 -0.33
N LEU A 171 -12.46 -15.45 -0.24
CA LEU A 171 -13.90 -15.38 -0.03
C LEU A 171 -14.16 -14.71 1.33
N ALA A 172 -15.15 -13.82 1.43
CA ALA A 172 -15.52 -13.18 2.69
C ALA A 172 -15.72 -14.17 3.84
N SER A 173 -16.26 -15.37 3.55
CA SER A 173 -16.42 -16.45 4.54
C SER A 173 -15.10 -16.90 5.17
N TRP A 174 -13.98 -16.82 4.45
CA TRP A 174 -12.66 -17.15 4.99
C TRP A 174 -12.12 -16.09 5.95
N CYS A 175 -12.66 -14.87 5.90
CA CYS A 175 -12.18 -13.79 6.77
C CYS A 175 -13.01 -13.66 8.05
N PHE A 176 -14.25 -14.16 8.05
CA PHE A 176 -15.18 -14.00 9.19
C PHE A 176 -15.48 -15.29 9.95
N HIS A 177 -15.31 -16.47 9.33
CA HIS A 177 -15.84 -17.73 9.86
C HIS A 177 -14.84 -18.89 9.83
N ASP A 178 -13.60 -18.65 9.37
CA ASP A 178 -12.56 -19.66 9.19
C ASP A 178 -11.21 -19.00 9.42
N ASP A 179 -10.28 -19.64 10.13
CA ASP A 179 -8.98 -19.06 10.51
C ASP A 179 -7.81 -19.59 9.64
N TRP A 180 -8.09 -20.48 8.69
CA TRP A 180 -7.03 -21.18 7.94
C TRP A 180 -6.08 -20.25 7.16
N VAL A 181 -6.50 -19.02 6.87
CA VAL A 181 -5.71 -17.99 6.17
C VAL A 181 -4.67 -17.32 7.07
N GLU A 182 -4.82 -17.35 8.40
CA GLU A 182 -3.95 -16.66 9.36
C GLU A 182 -2.51 -17.20 9.34
N THR A 183 -2.32 -18.45 8.93
CA THR A 183 -1.03 -19.12 8.91
C THR A 183 -0.41 -19.22 7.51
N LEU A 184 -0.95 -18.51 6.52
CA LEU A 184 -0.43 -18.56 5.15
C LEU A 184 0.79 -17.63 4.99
N PRO A 185 1.76 -17.96 4.12
CA PRO A 185 2.98 -17.18 3.94
C PRO A 185 2.77 -15.95 3.02
N VAL A 186 1.69 -15.19 3.26
CA VAL A 186 1.24 -14.06 2.44
C VAL A 186 1.33 -12.75 3.23
N ASP A 187 1.63 -11.66 2.54
CA ASP A 187 1.71 -10.32 3.13
C ASP A 187 0.33 -9.66 3.26
N ALA A 188 -0.63 -10.09 2.44
CA ALA A 188 -2.00 -9.59 2.46
C ALA A 188 -3.04 -10.63 2.02
N VAL A 189 -4.22 -10.55 2.62
CA VAL A 189 -5.42 -11.31 2.25
C VAL A 189 -6.49 -10.29 1.83
N VAL A 190 -6.93 -10.34 0.57
CA VAL A 190 -7.85 -9.36 -0.01
C VAL A 190 -9.26 -9.97 -0.11
N PRO A 191 -10.21 -9.59 0.77
CA PRO A 191 -11.55 -10.15 0.75
C PRO A 191 -12.31 -9.71 -0.51
N MET A 192 -12.98 -10.66 -1.16
CA MET A 192 -13.99 -10.43 -2.18
C MET A 192 -15.34 -10.27 -1.49
N LEU A 193 -15.92 -9.08 -1.60
CA LEU A 193 -17.16 -8.65 -0.95
C LEU A 193 -18.32 -8.54 -1.95
#